data_AF-A0AA88E9Y5-F1
#
_entry.id   AF-A0AA88E9Y5-F1
#
_cell.length_a   1.000
_cell.length_b   1.000
_cell.length_c   1.000
_cell.angle_alpha   90.00
_cell.angle_beta   90.00
_cell.angle_gamma   90.00
#
_symmetry.space_group_name_H-M   'P 1'
#
loop_
_entity.id
_entity.type
_entity.pdbx_description
1 polymer ?
#
loop_
_entity_poly.entity_id
_entity_poly.type
_entity_poly.pdbx_seq_one_letter_code
_entity_poly.pdbx_strand_id
1 'polypeptide(L)'
;MESWLVIAISICIASIIGVWLSGNGSRRPKKLQLPPGPQTFPVIGDISLIRKSGVEMEAMIRNLHAKYGPIVTLRILHRPAVFVADHSLTHQALVQNGAVFASRPPNQPHRFLQPAQHQL
;
A
#
# COMPACT_ATOMS: atom_id res chain seq x y z
N MET A 1 -21.45 -55.39 1.39
CA MET A 1 -22.08 -54.10 1.76
C MET A 1 -21.04 -53.10 2.30
N GLU A 2 -19.79 -53.55 2.49
CA GLU A 2 -18.73 -52.78 3.12
C GLU A 2 -17.98 -51.81 2.18
N SER A 3 -18.05 -52.02 0.87
CA SER A 3 -17.31 -51.22 -0.13
C SER A 3 -17.72 -49.74 -0.13
N TRP A 4 -18.98 -49.42 0.17
CA TRP A 4 -19.44 -48.04 0.30
C TRP A 4 -18.76 -47.30 1.47
N LEU A 5 -18.50 -47.99 2.58
CA LEU A 5 -17.85 -47.42 3.76
C LEU A 5 -16.38 -47.09 3.47
N VAL A 6 -15.69 -47.96 2.73
CA VAL A 6 -14.29 -47.74 2.34
C VAL A 6 -14.16 -46.50 1.44
N ILE A 7 -15.10 -46.31 0.51
CA ILE A 7 -15.12 -45.13 -0.38
C ILE A 7 -15.38 -43.85 0.42
N ALA A 8 -16.34 -43.87 1.35
CA ALA A 8 -16.63 -42.72 2.21
C ALA A 8 -15.44 -42.35 3.10
N ILE A 9 -14.77 -43.35 3.70
CA ILE A 9 -13.58 -43.13 4.55
C ILE A 9 -12.42 -42.57 3.71
N SER A 10 -12.18 -43.09 2.50
CA SER A 10 -11.14 -42.58 1.61
C SER A 10 -11.34 -41.11 1.23
N ILE A 11 -12.59 -40.69 1.00
CA ILE A 11 -12.92 -39.30 0.65
C ILE A 11 -12.76 -38.36 1.85
N CYS A 12 -13.13 -38.82 3.05
CA CYS A 12 -12.91 -38.09 4.29
C CYS A 12 -11.42 -37.89 4.54
N ILE A 13 -10.60 -38.92 4.39
CA ILE A 13 -9.15 -38.84 4.59
C ILE A 13 -8.51 -37.92 3.55
N ALA A 14 -8.88 -38.02 2.27
CA ALA A 14 -8.36 -37.17 1.21
C ALA A 14 -8.68 -35.68 1.43
N SER A 15 -9.89 -35.36 1.90
CA SER A 15 -10.28 -33.97 2.18
C SER A 15 -9.56 -33.39 3.40
N ILE A 16 -9.37 -34.19 4.46
CA ILE A 16 -8.60 -33.79 5.65
C ILE A 16 -7.13 -33.53 5.29
N ILE A 17 -6.51 -34.42 4.51
CA ILE A 17 -5.13 -34.27 4.02
C ILE A 17 -5.03 -33.05 3.10
N GLY A 18 -6.00 -32.85 2.20
CA GLY A 18 -6.04 -31.69 1.31
C GLY A 18 -6.11 -30.36 2.07
N VAL A 19 -6.92 -30.27 3.13
CA VAL A 19 -7.02 -29.08 4.01
C VAL A 19 -5.73 -28.86 4.81
N TRP A 20 -5.14 -29.92 5.36
CA TRP A 20 -3.88 -29.83 6.10
C TRP A 20 -2.71 -29.39 5.22
N LEU A 21 -2.61 -29.92 4.00
CA LEU A 21 -1.60 -29.51 3.01
C LEU A 21 -1.90 -28.12 2.43
N SER A 22 -3.17 -27.74 2.31
CA SER A 22 -3.58 -26.39 1.90
C SER A 22 -3.45 -25.34 3.01
N GLY A 23 -3.09 -25.75 4.23
CA GLY A 23 -2.65 -24.88 5.32
C GLY A 23 -1.34 -24.14 5.07
N ASN A 24 -0.89 -24.07 3.80
CA ASN A 24 0.32 -23.41 3.39
C ASN A 24 0.10 -21.90 3.32
N GLY A 25 0.33 -21.26 4.47
CA GLY A 25 0.91 -19.92 4.54
C GLY A 25 0.19 -18.85 3.71
N SER A 26 -1.06 -18.55 4.05
CA SER A 26 -1.52 -17.17 3.85
C SER A 26 -0.68 -16.29 4.78
N ARG A 27 0.54 -15.95 4.32
CA ARG A 27 1.28 -14.80 4.78
C ARG A 27 0.41 -13.62 4.38
N ARG A 28 -0.62 -13.34 5.19
CA ARG A 28 -1.25 -12.03 5.19
C ARG A 28 -0.06 -11.07 5.22
N PRO A 29 0.13 -10.22 4.19
CA PRO A 29 1.26 -9.31 4.21
C PRO A 29 1.16 -8.62 5.57
N LYS A 30 2.21 -8.74 6.40
CA LYS A 30 2.29 -8.01 7.67
C LYS A 30 1.83 -6.61 7.30
N LYS A 31 0.69 -6.15 7.85
CA LYS A 31 0.24 -4.78 7.60
C LYS A 31 1.44 -3.94 8.01
N LEU A 32 2.18 -3.39 7.05
CA LEU A 32 3.27 -2.50 7.36
C LEU A 32 2.62 -1.45 8.27
N GLN A 33 3.17 -1.31 9.47
CA GLN A 33 2.73 -0.31 10.42
C GLN A 33 3.12 1.02 9.79
N LEU A 34 2.24 1.51 8.92
CA LEU A 34 2.37 2.82 8.33
C LEU A 34 2.28 3.83 9.48
N PRO A 35 3.11 4.87 9.47
CA PRO A 35 3.04 5.90 10.48
C PRO A 35 1.63 6.50 10.50
N PRO A 36 1.19 6.98 11.67
CA PRO A 36 -0.15 7.55 11.84
C PRO A 36 -0.40 8.61 10.77
N GLY A 37 -1.56 8.54 10.14
CA GLY A 37 -1.95 9.44 9.07
C GLY A 37 -3.45 9.64 9.08
N PRO A 38 -3.95 10.72 8.46
CA PRO A 38 -5.38 10.93 8.32
C PRO A 38 -6.03 9.68 7.70
N GLN A 39 -7.10 9.21 8.34
CA GLN A 39 -7.83 8.01 7.94
C GLN A 39 -8.48 8.25 6.57
N THR A 40 -7.76 7.91 5.51
CA THR A 40 -8.23 7.95 4.14
C THR A 40 -8.89 6.62 3.80
N PHE A 41 -10.03 6.66 3.10
CA PHE A 41 -10.76 5.46 2.71
C PHE A 41 -9.83 4.49 1.95
N PRO A 42 -9.72 3.23 2.40
CA PRO A 42 -8.69 2.29 1.94
C PRO A 42 -8.78 1.92 0.45
N VAL A 43 -9.89 2.24 -0.22
CA VAL A 43 -10.12 1.91 -1.64
C VAL A 43 -9.97 3.12 -2.57
N ILE A 44 -10.33 4.34 -2.14
CA ILE A 44 -10.42 5.52 -3.01
C ILE A 44 -9.25 6.50 -2.79
N GLY A 45 -8.64 6.49 -1.60
CA GLY A 45 -7.67 7.53 -1.21
C GLY A 45 -8.32 8.92 -1.15
N ASP A 46 -7.53 9.96 -0.91
CA ASP A 46 -8.03 11.34 -0.94
C ASP A 46 -7.79 11.95 -2.34
N ILE A 47 -8.82 11.91 -3.19
CA ILE A 47 -8.78 12.49 -4.55
C ILE A 47 -8.68 14.02 -4.54
N SER A 48 -9.04 14.66 -3.42
CA SER A 48 -8.96 16.12 -3.28
C SER A 48 -7.51 16.60 -3.28
N LEU A 49 -6.58 15.77 -2.78
CA LEU A 49 -5.13 16.01 -2.85
C LEU A 49 -4.63 16.27 -4.28
N ILE A 50 -5.22 15.60 -5.28
CA ILE A 50 -4.76 15.70 -6.68
C ILE A 50 -5.22 17.02 -7.31
N ARG A 51 -6.37 17.55 -6.86
CA ARG A 51 -6.95 18.80 -7.39
C ARG A 51 -6.35 20.06 -6.74
N LYS A 52 -5.74 19.94 -5.56
CA LYS A 52 -5.15 21.07 -4.83
C LYS A 52 -3.94 21.64 -5.53
N SER A 53 -3.82 22.97 -5.50
CA SER A 53 -2.61 23.65 -5.92
C SER A 53 -1.42 23.30 -5.02
N GLY A 54 -0.18 23.45 -5.51
CA GLY A 54 1.02 23.16 -4.72
C GLY A 54 1.07 23.93 -3.39
N VAL A 55 0.57 25.16 -3.37
CA VAL A 55 0.49 26.01 -2.17
C VAL A 55 -0.50 25.46 -1.14
N GLU A 56 -1.69 25.02 -1.58
CA GLU A 56 -2.67 24.41 -0.70
C GLU A 56 -2.22 23.04 -0.16
N MET A 57 -1.47 22.29 -0.98
CA MET A 57 -0.89 21.01 -0.58
C MET A 57 0.12 21.22 0.56
N GLU A 58 1.01 22.21 0.44
CA GLU A 58 1.97 22.54 1.50
C GLU A 58 1.27 22.94 2.80
N ALA A 59 0.26 23.83 2.70
CA ALA A 59 -0.53 24.24 3.85
C ALA A 59 -1.23 23.05 4.53
N MET A 60 -1.78 22.12 3.74
CA MET A 60 -2.39 20.91 4.28
C MET A 60 -1.35 20.03 5.00
N ILE A 61 -0.20 19.77 4.37
CA ILE A 61 0.86 18.93 4.94
C ILE A 61 1.35 19.54 6.27
N ARG A 62 1.53 20.86 6.34
CA ARG A 62 1.88 21.56 7.59
C ARG A 62 0.83 21.33 8.69
N ASN A 63 -0.46 21.43 8.36
CA ASN A 63 -1.55 21.15 9.31
C ASN A 63 -1.55 19.68 9.76
N LEU A 64 -1.25 18.75 8.86
CA LEU A 64 -1.14 17.33 9.19
C LEU A 64 0.04 17.05 10.12
N HIS A 65 1.19 17.68 9.88
CA HIS A 65 2.34 17.57 10.76
C HIS A 65 2.07 18.12 12.16
N ALA A 66 1.33 19.22 12.26
CA ALA A 66 0.89 19.76 13.54
C ALA A 66 -0.03 18.80 14.32
N LYS A 67 -0.84 17.99 13.61
CA LYS A 67 -1.81 17.08 14.22
C LYS A 67 -1.28 15.68 14.52
N TYR A 68 -0.50 15.10 13.60
CA TYR A 68 -0.06 13.70 13.64
C TYR A 68 1.43 13.53 13.94
N GLY A 69 2.19 14.63 13.92
CA GLY A 69 3.62 14.64 14.20
C GLY A 69 4.51 14.71 12.95
N PRO A 70 5.82 14.54 13.11
CA PRO A 70 6.82 14.80 12.07
C PRO A 70 6.83 13.79 10.91
N ILE A 71 6.11 12.67 11.04
CA ILE A 71 5.97 11.64 10.01
C ILE A 71 4.49 11.38 9.79
N VAL A 72 4.01 11.59 8.56
CA VAL A 72 2.60 11.35 8.21
C VAL A 72 2.48 10.53 6.94
N THR A 73 1.51 9.63 6.92
CA THR A 73 1.15 8.87 5.72
C THR A 73 -0.08 9.48 5.06
N LEU A 74 0.04 9.84 3.79
CA LEU A 74 -1.08 10.23 2.93
C LEU A 74 -1.32 9.18 1.86
N ARG A 75 -2.58 8.91 1.51
CA ARG A 75 -2.91 8.04 0.37
C ARG A 75 -3.32 8.88 -0.81
N ILE A 76 -2.43 8.96 -1.79
CA ILE A 76 -2.71 9.59 -3.07
C ILE A 76 -3.25 8.48 -3.97
N LEU A 77 -4.57 8.53 -4.23
CA LEU A 77 -5.28 7.49 -4.97
C LEU A 77 -5.07 6.10 -4.31
N HIS A 78 -4.44 5.14 -4.99
CA HIS A 78 -4.18 3.79 -4.47
C HIS A 78 -2.77 3.61 -3.86
N ARG A 79 -1.94 4.67 -3.79
CA ARG A 79 -0.56 4.57 -3.31
C ARG A 79 -0.35 5.38 -2.03
N PRO A 80 0.23 4.80 -0.96
CA PRO A 80 0.66 5.56 0.19
C PRO A 80 1.92 6.38 -0.15
N ALA A 81 1.93 7.64 0.27
CA ALA A 81 3.04 8.55 0.25
C ALA A 81 3.35 8.97 1.70
N VAL A 82 4.61 8.89 2.10
CA VAL A 82 5.05 9.25 3.45
C VAL A 82 5.74 10.60 3.38
N PHE A 83 5.31 11.53 4.21
CA PHE A 83 5.90 12.87 4.34
C PHE A 83 6.64 12.95 5.67
N VAL A 84 7.85 13.50 5.64
CA VAL A 84 8.72 13.68 6.79
C VAL A 84 9.07 15.17 6.87
N ALA A 85 8.82 15.81 8.02
CA ALA A 85 9.15 17.22 8.27
C ALA A 85 10.18 17.46 9.36
N ASP A 86 10.82 16.40 9.86
CA ASP A 86 11.90 16.51 10.82
C ASP A 86 13.27 16.38 10.14
N HIS A 87 14.21 17.25 10.51
CA HIS A 87 15.55 17.27 9.94
C HIS A 87 16.34 15.99 10.25
N SER A 88 16.28 15.51 11.49
CA SER A 88 17.02 14.33 11.95
C SER A 88 16.53 13.07 11.24
N LEU A 89 15.21 12.91 11.14
CA LEU A 89 14.56 11.82 10.41
C LEU A 89 14.85 11.87 8.91
N THR A 90 14.84 13.06 8.32
CA THR A 90 15.19 13.26 6.91
C THR A 90 16.64 12.89 6.64
N HIS A 91 17.57 13.31 7.51
CA HIS A 91 18.98 12.94 7.41
C HIS A 91 19.17 11.42 7.55
N GLN A 92 18.47 10.79 8.49
CA GLN A 92 18.51 9.34 8.66
C GLN A 92 17.95 8.60 7.42
N ALA A 93 16.87 9.10 6.81
CA ALA A 93 16.26 8.47 5.64
C ALA A 93 17.10 8.67 4.37
N LEU A 94 17.51 9.91 4.07
CA LEU A 94 18.14 10.26 2.81
C LEU A 94 19.67 10.05 2.80
N VAL A 95 20.33 10.22 3.94
CA VAL A 95 21.79 10.08 4.05
C VAL A 95 22.17 8.71 4.60
N GLN A 96 21.74 8.38 5.82
CA GLN A 96 22.17 7.14 6.48
C GLN A 96 21.58 5.90 5.82
N ASN A 97 20.32 5.96 5.39
CA ASN A 97 19.60 4.85 4.74
C ASN A 97 19.31 5.12 3.26
N GLY A 98 20.05 6.05 2.63
CA GLY A 98 19.77 6.50 1.25
C GLY A 98 19.70 5.35 0.24
N ALA A 99 20.55 4.33 0.36
CA ALA A 99 20.53 3.16 -0.52
C ALA A 99 19.21 2.37 -0.47
N VAL A 100 18.57 2.30 0.72
CA VAL A 100 17.28 1.60 0.90
C VAL A 100 16.14 2.42 0.29
N PHE A 101 16.21 3.75 0.37
CA PHE A 101 15.18 4.66 -0.11
C PHE A 101 15.43 5.22 -1.53
N ALA A 102 16.50 4.80 -2.21
CA ALA A 102 16.85 5.27 -3.55
C ALA A 102 15.89 4.76 -4.65
N SER A 103 15.05 3.77 -4.35
CA SER A 103 14.08 3.23 -5.31
C SER A 103 13.02 4.25 -5.67
N ARG A 104 12.90 4.57 -6.96
CA ARG A 104 11.86 5.49 -7.48
C ARG A 104 10.53 4.75 -7.70
N PRO A 105 9.37 5.34 -7.37
CA PRO A 105 8.09 4.78 -7.77
C PRO A 105 7.99 4.70 -9.31
N PRO A 106 7.38 3.63 -9.86
CA PRO A 106 7.17 3.54 -11.30
C PRO A 106 6.33 4.72 -11.77
N ASN A 107 6.76 5.35 -12.86
CA ASN A 107 6.00 6.41 -13.51
C ASN A 107 4.59 5.87 -13.81
N GLN A 108 3.53 6.52 -13.31
CA GLN A 108 2.19 6.16 -13.76
C GLN A 108 2.16 6.33 -15.27
N PRO A 109 1.58 5.37 -16.03
CA PRO A 109 1.32 5.61 -17.43
C PRO A 109 0.34 6.79 -17.49
N HIS A 110 0.85 7.97 -17.84
CA HIS A 110 0.06 9.16 -18.19
C HIS A 110 -0.80 8.94 -19.45
N ARG A 111 -1.00 7.68 -19.87
CA ARG A 111 -1.61 7.22 -21.11
C ARG A 111 -3.09 7.58 -21.23
N PHE A 112 -3.73 8.05 -20.16
CA PHE A 112 -5.13 8.48 -20.17
C PHE A 112 -5.34 9.97 -20.47
N LEU A 113 -4.29 10.79 -20.48
CA LEU A 113 -4.41 12.25 -20.69
C LEU A 113 -3.49 12.80 -21.79
N GLN A 114 -2.95 11.93 -22.65
CA GLN A 114 -2.37 12.38 -23.93
C GLN A 114 -3.47 12.28 -25.00
N PRO A 115 -4.23 13.36 -25.28
CA PRO A 115 -5.00 13.41 -26.50
C PRO A 115 -4.00 13.28 -27.65
N ALA A 116 -4.22 12.30 -28.52
CA ALA A 116 -3.37 11.94 -29.64
C ALA A 116 -2.82 13.19 -30.35
N GLN A 117 -1.57 13.56 -30.07
CA GLN A 117 -0.88 14.58 -30.84
C GLN A 117 -0.40 13.91 -32.12
N HIS A 118 -1.24 14.06 -33.15
CA HIS A 118 -0.97 14.10 -34.58
C HIS A 118 0.34 13.45 -35.06
N GLN A 119 0.20 12.32 -35.76
CA GLN A 119 1.21 11.82 -36.69
C GLN A 119 1.32 12.80 -37.87
N LEU A 120 2.57 13.16 -38.19
CA LEU A 120 3.00 13.85 -39.41
C LEU A 120 2.70 13.02 -40.66
#